data_AF-A0A2P9AU89-F1
#
_entry.id   AF-A0A2P9AU89-F1
#
_cell.length_a   1.000
_cell.length_b   1.000
_cell.length_c   1.000
_cell.angle_alpha   90.00
_cell.angle_beta   90.00
_cell.angle_gamma   90.00
#
_symmetry.space_group_name_H-M   'P 1'
#
loop_
_entity.id
_entity.type
_entity.pdbx_description
1 polymer ?
#
loop_
_entity_poly.entity_id
_entity_poly.type
_entity_poly.pdbx_seq_one_letter_code
_entity_poly.pdbx_strand_id
1 'polypeptide(L)'
;MTSAEDQLEADATTTPSRNDVDLAFATRAIHHGYDPAGLSNSVQTPVFLTSTYGFESVAANEAAAALGGRLYAREYNPTTEVLEKRLANLEGAEAGLVLIRQA
;
A
#
# COMPACT_ATOMS: atom_id res chain seq x y z
N MET A 1 -48.04 -9.63 31.96
CA MET A 1 -47.33 -8.52 31.30
C MET A 1 -45.95 -8.38 31.93
N THR A 2 -45.01 -9.30 31.60
CA THR A 2 -43.64 -9.28 32.13
C THR A 2 -42.63 -9.46 30.99
N SER A 3 -41.49 -8.77 31.16
CA SER A 3 -40.18 -8.95 30.52
C SER A 3 -40.10 -8.52 29.04
N ALA A 4 -39.38 -7.46 28.65
CA ALA A 4 -37.92 -7.22 28.68
C ALA A 4 -37.16 -8.11 27.67
N GLU A 5 -36.15 -7.51 27.03
CA GLU A 5 -35.13 -8.11 26.14
C GLU A 5 -35.62 -8.30 24.68
N ASP A 6 -34.89 -8.02 23.61
CA ASP A 6 -33.55 -7.50 23.39
C ASP A 6 -33.47 -7.34 21.87
N GLN A 7 -33.38 -6.11 21.37
CA GLN A 7 -32.90 -5.84 20.00
C GLN A 7 -32.02 -4.60 20.04
N LEU A 8 -30.86 -4.79 20.67
CA LEU A 8 -29.66 -4.00 20.44
C LEU A 8 -29.08 -4.39 19.05
N GLU A 9 -29.63 -3.83 17.97
CA GLU A 9 -28.94 -3.80 16.68
C GLU A 9 -27.86 -2.71 16.76
N ALA A 10 -26.69 -3.14 17.23
CA ALA A 10 -25.50 -2.32 17.35
C ALA A 10 -25.06 -1.81 15.96
N ASP A 11 -25.17 -0.50 15.77
CA ASP A 11 -24.50 0.28 14.73
C ASP A 11 -22.98 0.11 14.88
N ALA A 12 -22.46 -0.94 14.25
CA ALA A 12 -21.05 -1.27 14.26
C ALA A 12 -20.28 -0.29 13.35
N THR A 13 -19.89 0.81 13.98
CA THR A 13 -18.63 1.51 13.73
C THR A 13 -18.56 2.24 12.39
N THR A 14 -19.08 3.47 12.38
CA THR A 14 -18.36 4.58 11.71
C THR A 14 -16.95 4.63 12.31
N THR A 15 -16.03 3.84 11.75
CA THR A 15 -14.62 3.90 12.11
C THR A 15 -14.14 5.23 11.55
N PRO A 16 -13.68 6.19 12.37
CA PRO A 16 -13.05 7.36 11.81
C PRO A 16 -11.87 6.86 10.96
N SER A 17 -11.89 7.18 9.67
CA SER A 17 -10.75 7.01 8.78
C SER A 17 -9.59 7.78 9.42
N ARG A 18 -8.75 7.05 10.16
CA ARG A 18 -7.64 7.64 10.91
C ARG A 18 -6.62 8.05 9.86
N ASN A 19 -6.50 9.35 9.63
CA ASN A 19 -5.46 9.87 8.76
C ASN A 19 -4.11 9.40 9.32
N ASP A 20 -3.32 8.68 8.51
CA ASP A 20 -2.00 8.19 8.92
C ASP A 20 -1.06 9.31 9.38
N VAL A 21 -1.36 10.55 9.00
CA VAL A 21 -0.66 11.77 9.41
C VAL A 21 -0.73 11.99 10.93
N ASP A 22 -1.79 11.52 11.59
CA ASP A 22 -2.02 11.68 13.04
C ASP A 22 -1.36 10.55 13.87
N LEU A 23 -0.73 9.57 13.22
CA LEU A 23 0.01 8.51 13.90
C LEU A 23 1.41 8.99 14.33
N ALA A 24 1.91 8.43 15.44
CA ALA A 24 3.26 8.72 15.89
C ALA A 24 4.31 8.28 14.85
N PHE A 25 5.42 9.01 14.79
CA PHE A 25 6.52 8.78 13.83
C PHE A 25 6.95 7.31 13.75
N ALA A 26 7.13 6.65 14.90
CA ALA A 26 7.54 5.25 14.97
C ALA A 26 6.53 4.30 14.32
N THR A 27 5.22 4.55 14.47
CA THR A 27 4.17 3.74 13.86
C THR A 27 4.20 3.87 12.34
N ARG A 28 4.33 5.10 11.84
CA ARG A 28 4.42 5.35 10.38
C ARG A 28 5.68 4.73 9.79
N ALA A 29 6.80 4.79 10.51
CA ALA A 29 8.06 4.19 10.07
C ALA A 29 7.99 2.65 9.94
N ILE A 30 7.13 1.99 10.70
CA ILE A 30 6.97 0.53 10.65
C ILE A 30 5.89 0.12 9.64
N HIS A 31 4.75 0.80 9.64
CA HIS A 31 3.53 0.31 8.99
C HIS A 31 3.14 1.06 7.71
N HIS A 32 3.50 2.33 7.56
CA HIS A 32 3.02 3.13 6.43
C HIS A 32 3.50 2.56 5.08
N GLY A 33 2.61 2.62 4.09
CA GLY A 33 2.89 2.25 2.70
C GLY A 33 2.76 0.76 2.37
N TYR A 34 2.41 -0.11 3.33
CA TYR A 34 2.27 -1.55 3.09
C TYR A 34 1.02 -2.13 3.75
N ASP A 35 0.19 -2.82 2.96
CA ASP A 35 -0.96 -3.58 3.44
C ASP A 35 -0.76 -5.08 3.16
N PRO A 36 -0.68 -5.95 4.20
CA PRO A 36 -0.57 -7.39 4.05
C PRO A 36 -1.69 -8.03 3.22
N ALA A 37 -2.90 -7.48 3.23
CA ALA A 37 -4.05 -8.07 2.54
C ALA A 37 -3.84 -8.16 1.02
N GLY A 38 -3.05 -7.25 0.45
CA GLY A 38 -2.73 -7.24 -0.98
C GLY A 38 -1.68 -8.26 -1.42
N LEU A 39 -0.93 -8.85 -0.47
CA LEU A 39 0.23 -9.70 -0.75
C LEU A 39 0.24 -10.96 0.13
N SER A 40 -0.83 -11.75 0.00
CA SER A 40 -0.98 -13.06 0.65
C SER A 40 -0.90 -13.03 2.19
N ASN A 41 -1.28 -11.92 2.82
CA ASN A 41 -1.20 -11.71 4.26
C ASN A 41 0.22 -11.84 4.84
N SER A 42 1.25 -11.62 4.03
CA SER A 42 2.62 -11.55 4.53
C SER A 42 2.79 -10.32 5.41
N VAL A 43 3.18 -10.50 6.68
CA VAL A 43 3.43 -9.36 7.60
C VAL A 43 4.63 -8.54 7.15
N GLN A 44 5.60 -9.17 6.49
CA GLN A 44 6.75 -8.49 5.89
C GLN A 44 6.48 -8.23 4.41
N THR A 45 6.92 -7.08 3.91
CA THR A 45 6.87 -6.78 2.48
C THR A 45 7.70 -7.79 1.70
N PRO A 46 7.11 -8.54 0.76
CA PRO A 46 7.85 -9.44 -0.13
C PRO A 46 8.89 -8.67 -0.96
N VAL A 47 10.00 -9.34 -1.23
CA VAL A 47 11.09 -8.79 -2.05
C VAL A 47 10.86 -9.20 -3.51
N PHE A 48 10.49 -8.24 -4.34
CA PHE A 48 10.27 -8.43 -5.78
C PHE A 48 11.60 -8.30 -6.54
N LEU A 49 12.41 -9.36 -6.51
CA LEU A 49 13.65 -9.44 -7.28
C LEU A 49 13.37 -9.87 -8.73
N THR A 50 12.69 -9.00 -9.48
CA THR A 50 12.37 -9.20 -10.89
C THR A 50 12.72 -7.96 -11.70
N SER A 51 12.97 -8.14 -12.99
CA SER A 51 13.19 -7.04 -13.94
C SER A 51 11.92 -6.65 -14.71
N THR A 52 10.98 -7.58 -14.92
CA THR A 52 9.80 -7.40 -15.77
C THR A 52 8.56 -8.02 -15.14
N TYR A 53 7.38 -7.51 -15.52
CA TYR A 53 6.09 -8.05 -15.09
C TYR A 53 5.33 -8.66 -16.27
N GLY A 54 4.59 -9.74 -16.02
CA GLY A 54 3.74 -10.40 -17.00
C GLY A 54 2.33 -9.82 -16.99
N PHE A 55 1.66 -9.84 -18.15
CA PHE A 55 0.29 -9.37 -18.33
C PHE A 55 -0.58 -10.49 -18.89
N GLU A 56 -1.84 -10.55 -18.46
CA GLU A 56 -2.80 -11.57 -18.91
C GLU A 56 -3.22 -11.38 -20.38
N SER A 57 -3.13 -10.16 -20.91
CA SER A 57 -3.47 -9.84 -22.30
C SER A 57 -2.68 -8.65 -22.84
N VAL A 58 -2.65 -8.51 -24.16
CA VAL A 58 -2.05 -7.35 -24.84
C VAL A 58 -2.74 -6.04 -24.43
N ALA A 59 -4.08 -6.06 -24.32
CA ALA A 59 -4.84 -4.89 -23.89
C ALA A 59 -4.47 -4.44 -22.46
N ALA A 60 -4.23 -5.41 -21.55
CA ALA A 60 -3.76 -5.10 -20.18
C ALA A 60 -2.37 -4.47 -20.18
N ASN A 61 -1.47 -4.94 -21.05
CA ASN A 61 -0.14 -4.34 -21.23
C ASN A 61 -0.21 -2.91 -21.79
N GLU A 62 -1.06 -2.67 -22.79
CA GLU A 62 -1.26 -1.32 -23.36
C GLU A 62 -1.85 -0.35 -22.34
N ALA A 63 -2.81 -0.79 -21.53
CA ALA A 63 -3.38 0.01 -20.45
C ALA A 63 -2.33 0.36 -19.38
N ALA A 64 -1.48 -0.60 -19.00
CA ALA A 64 -0.39 -0.37 -18.04
C ALA A 64 0.68 0.60 -18.59
N ALA A 65 0.95 0.53 -19.89
CA ALA A 65 1.86 1.46 -20.57
C ALA A 65 1.28 2.88 -20.61
N ALA A 66 -0.02 3.04 -20.86
CA ALA A 66 -0.69 4.34 -20.91
C ALA A 66 -0.73 5.04 -19.54
N LEU A 67 -0.74 4.28 -18.44
CA LEU A 67 -0.77 4.80 -17.06
C LEU A 67 0.62 5.04 -16.45
N GLY A 68 1.68 5.12 -17.26
CA GLY A 68 3.01 5.48 -16.77
C GLY A 68 3.85 4.30 -16.25
N GLY A 69 3.59 3.08 -16.71
CA GLY A 69 4.64 2.07 -16.79
C GLY A 69 4.93 1.31 -15.50
N ARG A 70 4.03 0.41 -15.13
CA ARG A 70 4.35 -0.72 -14.23
C ARG A 70 4.83 -1.96 -15.01
N LEU A 71 5.69 -1.73 -16.00
CA LEU A 71 6.11 -2.73 -16.99
C LEU A 71 7.45 -3.39 -16.59
N TYR A 72 8.41 -2.57 -16.18
CA TYR A 72 9.75 -2.98 -15.79
C TYR A 72 10.14 -2.37 -14.44
N ALA A 73 11.04 -3.06 -13.74
CA ALA A 73 11.48 -2.70 -12.40
C ALA A 73 12.30 -1.39 -12.33
N ARG A 74 12.73 -0.87 -13.49
CA ARG A 74 13.45 0.41 -13.57
C ARG A 74 12.52 1.59 -13.33
N GLU A 75 11.30 1.51 -13.83
CA GLU A 75 10.27 2.54 -13.70
C GLU A 75 9.43 2.31 -12.44
N TYR A 76 9.16 1.04 -12.09
CA TYR A 76 8.33 0.70 -10.95
C TYR A 76 8.67 -0.67 -10.37
N ASN A 77 8.90 -0.75 -9.06
CA ASN A 77 8.99 -2.00 -8.32
C ASN A 77 8.17 -1.91 -7.02
N PRO A 78 7.29 -2.88 -6.70
CA PRO A 78 6.48 -2.83 -5.48
C PRO A 78 7.30 -2.72 -4.19
N THR A 79 8.49 -3.32 -4.14
CA THR A 79 9.37 -3.24 -2.96
C THR A 79 9.92 -1.82 -2.79
N THR A 80 10.31 -1.13 -3.88
CA THR A 80 10.79 0.25 -3.80
C THR A 80 9.66 1.24 -3.58
N GLU A 81 8.46 0.99 -4.11
CA GLU A 81 7.28 1.84 -3.91
C GLU A 81 6.91 1.97 -2.42
N VAL A 82 6.99 0.87 -1.66
CA VAL A 82 6.75 0.91 -0.21
C VAL A 82 7.75 1.84 0.47
N LEU A 83 9.03 1.78 0.08
CA LEU A 83 10.07 2.65 0.61
C LEU A 83 9.85 4.12 0.22
N GLU A 84 9.49 4.39 -1.03
CA GLU A 84 9.17 5.74 -1.54
C GLU A 84 8.03 6.38 -0.75
N LYS A 85 6.90 5.67 -0.63
CA LYS A 85 5.71 6.13 0.12
C LYS A 85 6.03 6.37 1.59
N ARG A 86 6.83 5.49 2.19
CA ARG A 86 7.21 5.60 3.61
C ARG A 86 8.13 6.79 3.84
N LEU A 87 9.17 6.97 3.03
CA LEU A 87 10.06 8.13 3.16
C LEU A 87 9.32 9.44 2.91
N ALA A 88 8.47 9.51 1.87
CA ALA A 88 7.66 10.69 1.61
C ALA A 88 6.79 11.07 2.83
N ASN A 89 6.11 10.08 3.43
CA ASN A 89 5.30 10.31 4.62
C ASN A 89 6.14 10.73 5.85
N LEU A 90 7.32 10.15 6.04
CA LEU A 90 8.19 10.50 7.16
C LEU A 90 8.75 11.92 7.05
N GLU A 91 9.09 12.37 5.83
CA GLU A 91 9.60 13.71 5.54
C GLU A 91 8.49 14.76 5.36
N GLY A 92 7.22 14.35 5.35
CA GLY A 92 6.09 15.25 5.04
C GLY A 92 6.06 15.72 3.59
N ALA A 93 6.69 14.97 2.68
CA ALA A 93 6.69 15.23 1.25
C ALA A 93 5.50 14.54 0.56
N GLU A 94 5.07 15.07 -0.57
CA GLU A 94 3.97 14.51 -1.37
C GLU A 94 4.38 13.21 -2.10
N ALA A 95 5.65 13.11 -2.49
CA ALA A 95 6.20 11.97 -3.22
C ALA A 95 7.68 11.76 -2.90
N GLY A 96 8.15 10.53 -3.09
CA GLY A 96 9.55 10.14 -2.98
C GLY A 96 9.95 9.30 -4.19
N LEU A 97 11.25 9.28 -4.51
CA LEU A 97 11.81 8.46 -5.58
C LEU A 97 13.05 7.75 -5.06
N VAL A 98 13.11 6.43 -5.23
CA VAL A 98 14.25 5.62 -4.84
C VAL A 98 15.09 5.31 -6.07
N LEU A 99 16.38 5.62 -5.98
CA LEU A 99 17.35 5.33 -7.02
C LEU A 99 18.20 4.13 -6.64
N ILE A 100 18.41 3.22 -7.58
CA ILE A 100 19.32 2.08 -7.41
C ILE A 100 20.65 2.49 -8.04
N ARG A 101 21.71 2.52 -7.24
CA ARG A 101 23.07 2.79 -7.74
C ARG A 101 23.51 1.61 -8.60
N GLN A 102 23.73 1.84 -9.89
CA GLN A 102 24.45 0.89 -10.73
C GLN A 102 25.93 1.01 -10.38
N ALA A 103 26.54 -0.12 -9.99
CA ALA A 103 27.96 -0.20 -9.66
C ALA A 103 28.83 -0.07 -10.91
#